data_AF-A0A9J6DRQ0-F1
#
_entry.id   AF-A0A9J6DRQ0-F1
#
_cell.length_a   1.000
_cell.length_b   1.000
_cell.length_c   1.000
_cell.angle_alpha   90.00
_cell.angle_beta   90.00
_cell.angle_gamma   90.00
#
_symmetry.space_group_name_H-M   'P 1'
#
loop_
_entity.id
_entity.type
_entity.pdbx_description
1 polymer ?
#
loop_
_entity_poly.entity_id
_entity_poly.type
_entity_poly.pdbx_seq_one_letter_code
_entity_poly.pdbx_strand_id
1 'polypeptide(L)' 'MLRMLQLLAKSSHHRGFLVKALGDQGEDVGRFLPGPNYKPIPLCSGATHENNNKKMNVDFVWKAPVDKSGSVRFK' A
#
# COMPACT_ATOMS: atom_id res chain seq x y z
N MET A 1 -7.01 -4.38 -12.82
CA MET A 1 -7.47 -5.32 -11.76
C MET A 1 -7.26 -4.68 -10.39
N LEU A 2 -8.15 -4.91 -9.41
CA LEU A 2 -7.98 -4.45 -8.03
C LEU A 2 -7.54 -5.62 -7.13
N ARG A 3 -6.67 -5.34 -6.16
CA ARG A 3 -6.26 -6.28 -5.10
C ARG A 3 -6.41 -5.63 -3.74
N MET A 4 -6.87 -6.40 -2.76
CA MET A 4 -6.90 -6.00 -1.36
C MET A 4 -5.66 -6.54 -0.65
N LEU A 5 -5.04 -5.72 0.19
CA LEU A 5 -3.90 -6.07 1.03
C LEU A 5 -4.20 -5.66 2.47
N GLN A 6 -3.69 -6.42 3.44
CA GLN A 6 -3.87 -6.09 4.85
C GLN A 6 -2.51 -5.99 5.55
N LEU A 7 -2.29 -4.87 6.24
CA LEU A 7 -1.20 -4.74 7.21
C LEU A 7 -1.77 -4.98 8.60
N LEU A 8 -1.35 -6.08 9.23
CA LEU A 8 -1.82 -6.48 10.56
C LEU A 8 -0.72 -6.23 11.61
N ALA A 9 -1.14 -5.75 12.78
CA ALA A 9 -0.27 -5.63 13.95
C ALA A 9 -0.52 -6.83 14.88
N LYS A 10 0.50 -7.66 15.09
CA LYS A 10 0.35 -8.97 15.78
C LYS A 10 0.20 -8.84 17.31
N SER A 11 0.86 -7.86 17.94
CA SER A 11 0.86 -7.70 19.40
C SER A 11 0.91 -6.24 19.87
N SER A 12 0.95 -5.28 18.95
CA SER A 12 0.99 -3.84 19.20
C SER A 12 0.10 -3.12 18.20
N HIS A 13 0.15 -1.77 18.15
CA HIS A 13 -0.57 -0.99 17.16
C HIS A 13 0.42 -0.25 16.26
N HIS A 14 0.07 -0.08 14.99
CA HIS A 14 0.79 0.80 14.07
C HIS A 14 0.28 2.23 14.24
N ARG A 15 1.19 3.19 14.39
CA ARG A 15 0.87 4.63 14.34
C ARG A 15 1.27 5.27 13.02
N GLY A 16 2.29 4.70 12.38
CA GLY A 16 2.73 5.03 11.04
C GLY A 16 3.13 3.76 10.30
N PHE A 17 3.14 3.83 8.99
CA PHE A 17 3.59 2.78 8.09
C PHE A 17 3.90 3.41 6.73
N LEU A 18 4.68 2.68 5.94
CA LEU A 18 4.86 2.93 4.52
C LEU A 18 4.72 1.57 3.84
N VAL A 19 3.85 1.49 2.84
CA VAL A 19 3.74 0.32 1.97
C VAL A 19 4.11 0.74 0.55
N LYS A 20 4.95 -0.03 -0.14
CA LYS A 20 5.27 0.18 -1.57
C LYS A 20 4.90 -1.05 -2.39
N ALA A 21 4.55 -0.84 -3.66
CA ALA A 21 4.31 -1.90 -4.63
C ALA A 21 5.41 -1.87 -5.71
N LEU A 22 6.33 -2.82 -5.64
CA LEU A 22 7.52 -2.84 -6.47
C LEU A 22 7.44 -3.94 -7.52
N GLY A 23 7.78 -3.61 -8.76
CA GLY A 23 7.91 -4.58 -9.85
C GLY A 23 9.17 -5.43 -9.74
N ASP A 24 9.44 -6.20 -10.79
CA ASP A 24 10.54 -7.17 -10.83
C ASP A 24 11.91 -6.51 -10.67
N GLN A 25 12.11 -5.32 -11.27
CA GLN A 25 13.36 -4.55 -11.21
C GLN A 25 13.38 -3.54 -10.05
N GLY A 26 12.37 -3.56 -9.18
CA GLY A 26 12.27 -2.64 -8.03
C GLY A 26 11.67 -1.28 -8.37
N GLU A 27 11.17 -1.11 -9.59
CA GLU A 27 10.43 0.07 -10.03
C GLU A 27 9.06 0.18 -9.34
N ASP A 28 8.55 1.40 -9.21
CA ASP A 28 7.20 1.64 -8.69
C ASP A 28 6.13 1.12 -9.67
N VAL A 29 5.23 0.26 -9.20
CA VAL A 29 4.19 -0.38 -10.03
C VAL A 29 2.79 -0.21 -9.45
N GLY A 30 1.87 0.22 -10.30
CA GLY A 30 0.48 0.44 -9.92
C GLY A 30 0.33 1.59 -8.92
N ARG A 31 -0.86 1.70 -8.33
CA ARG A 31 -1.20 2.78 -7.38
C ARG A 31 -2.14 2.27 -6.31
N PHE A 32 -1.95 2.77 -5.09
CA PHE A 32 -2.94 2.64 -4.04
C PHE A 32 -4.07 3.66 -4.25
N LEU A 33 -5.31 3.23 -3.99
CA LEU A 33 -6.45 4.14 -3.92
C LEU A 33 -6.53 4.74 -2.50
N PRO A 34 -7.06 5.96 -2.31
CA PRO A 34 -7.30 6.52 -0.97
C PRO A 34 -8.17 5.60 -0.11
N GLY A 35 -7.90 5.58 1.19
CA GLY A 35 -8.66 4.77 2.15
C GLY A 35 -8.83 5.46 3.50
N PRO A 36 -9.55 4.85 4.45
CA PRO A 36 -9.93 5.50 5.71
C PRO A 36 -8.77 5.89 6.64
N ASN A 37 -7.67 5.14 6.58
CA ASN A 37 -6.56 5.23 7.54
C ASN A 37 -5.20 5.48 6.88
N TYR A 38 -5.19 5.67 5.56
CA TYR A 38 -4.00 5.83 4.76
C TYR A 38 -4.28 6.70 3.53
N LYS A 39 -3.23 7.34 3.03
CA LYS A 39 -3.22 8.04 1.75
C LYS A 39 -2.16 7.49 0.81
N PRO A 40 -2.41 7.49 -0.50
CA PRO A 40 -1.36 7.29 -1.47
C PRO A 40 -0.35 8.44 -1.41
N ILE A 41 0.92 8.12 -1.65
CA ILE A 41 1.98 9.11 -1.81
C ILE A 41 1.97 9.55 -3.27
N PRO A 42 1.88 10.87 -3.55
CA PRO A 42 1.96 11.37 -4.92
C PRO A 42 3.28 10.93 -5.58
N LEU A 43 3.22 10.69 -6.90
CA LEU A 43 4.38 10.41 -7.77
C LEU A 43 5.09 9.05 -7.55
N CYS A 44 4.60 8.16 -6.68
CA CYS A 44 5.16 6.80 -6.55
C CYS A 44 4.07 5.74 -6.32
N SER A 45 4.48 4.47 -6.11
CA SER A 45 3.58 3.36 -5.80
C SER A 45 3.24 3.26 -4.30
N GLY A 46 3.63 4.25 -3.50
CA GLY A 46 3.58 4.18 -2.05
C GLY A 46 2.24 4.58 -1.44
N ALA A 47 1.97 4.08 -0.23
CA ALA A 47 0.90 4.55 0.64
C ALA A 47 1.41 4.69 2.07
N THR A 48 0.95 5.71 2.79
CA THR A 48 1.33 5.99 4.18
C THR A 48 0.10 6.33 5.02
N HIS A 49 0.25 6.27 6.34
CA HIS A 49 -0.78 6.68 7.29
C HIS A 49 -1.30 8.11 7.04
N GLU A 50 -2.60 8.31 7.24
CA GLU A 50 -3.21 9.65 7.16
C GLU A 50 -2.99 10.45 8.46
N ASN A 51 -2.99 9.74 9.59
CA ASN A 51 -2.87 10.29 10.93
C ASN A 51 -2.14 9.30 11.86
N ASN A 52 -1.75 9.76 13.04
CA ASN A 52 -1.01 8.97 14.05
C ASN A 52 -1.89 8.13 14.99
N ASN A 53 -3.19 8.00 14.69
CA ASN A 53 -4.10 7.16 15.48
C ASN A 53 -3.63 5.70 15.45
N LYS A 54 -3.85 5.00 16.56
CA LYS A 54 -3.50 3.57 16.67
C LYS A 54 -4.33 2.75 15.69
N LYS A 55 -3.67 1.85 14.96
CA LYS A 55 -4.28 0.96 13.97
C LYS A 55 -3.85 -0.49 14.24
N MET A 56 -4.82 -1.40 14.37
CA MET A 56 -4.57 -2.85 14.48
C MET A 56 -4.47 -3.49 13.10
N ASN A 57 -5.29 -3.02 12.16
CA ASN A 57 -5.32 -3.42 10.77
C ASN A 57 -5.38 -2.18 9.87
N VAL A 58 -4.83 -2.30 8.67
CA VAL A 58 -5.02 -1.34 7.59
C VAL A 58 -5.27 -2.13 6.31
N ASP A 59 -6.45 -1.92 5.73
CA ASP A 59 -6.87 -2.58 4.50
C ASP A 59 -6.63 -1.63 3.33
N PHE A 60 -5.75 -2.03 2.42
CA PHE A 60 -5.37 -1.25 1.25
C PHE A 60 -6.06 -1.78 0.00
N VAL A 61 -6.45 -0.87 -0.89
CA VAL A 61 -6.85 -1.22 -2.26
C VAL A 61 -5.75 -0.79 -3.22
N TRP A 62 -5.13 -1.77 -3.87
CA TRP A 62 -4.11 -1.55 -4.90
C TRP A 62 -4.69 -1.81 -6.30
N LYS A 63 -4.42 -0.88 -7.22
CA LYS A 63 -4.81 -0.96 -8.62
C LYS A 63 -3.60 -1.31 -9.48
N ALA A 64 -3.67 -2.47 -10.14
CA ALA A 64 -2.67 -2.90 -11.11
C ALA A 64 -2.65 -1.95 -12.33
N PRO A 65 -1.48 -1.67 -12.91
CA PRO A 65 -1.39 -1.00 -14.20
C PRO A 65 -2.05 -1.85 -15.30
N VAL A 66 -2.53 -1.20 -16.36
CA VAL A 66 -3.30 -1.87 -17.43
C VAL A 66 -2.38 -2.35 -18.56
N ASP A 67 -1.23 -1.70 -18.69
CA ASP A 67 -0.26 -1.81 -19.78
C ASP A 67 0.97 -2.66 -19.44
N LYS A 68 1.03 -3.22 -18.23
CA LYS A 68 2.16 -4.01 -17.74
C LYS A 68 1.71 -5.32 -17.12
N SER A 69 2.49 -6.37 -17.37
CA SER A 69 2.38 -7.69 -16.74
C SER A 69 3.70 -8.03 -16.07
N GLY A 70 3.67 -8.83 -15.01
CA GLY A 70 4.85 -9.19 -14.23
C GLY A 70 4.50 -9.49 -12.77
N SER A 71 5.53 -9.70 -11.94
CA SER A 71 5.33 -9.91 -10.52
C SER A 71 5.38 -8.60 -9.76
N VAL A 72 4.62 -8.53 -8.66
CA VAL A 72 4.62 -7.37 -7.76
C VAL A 72 4.94 -7.84 -6.36
N ARG A 73 5.87 -7.13 -5.71
CA ARG A 73 6.25 -7.34 -4.32
C ARG A 73 5.75 -6.17 -3.50
N PHE A 74 4.96 -6.47 -2.48
CA PHE A 74 4.53 -5.50 -1.47
C PHE A 74 5.51 -5.54 -0.30
N LYS A 75 6.00 -4.37 0.11
CA LYS A 75 6.92 -4.20 1.26
C LYS A 75 6.40 -3.10 2.17
#